data_AF-A0A7X4ZNU3-F1
#
_entry.id   AF-A0A7X4ZNU3-F1
#
_cell.length_a   1.000
_cell.length_b   1.000
_cell.length_c   1.000
_cell.angle_alpha   90.00
_cell.angle_beta   90.00
_cell.angle_gamma   90.00
#
_symmetry.space_group_name_H-M   'P 1'
#
loop_
_entity.id
_entity.type
_entity.pdbx_description
1 polymer ?
#
loop_
_entity_poly.entity_id
_entity_poly.type
_entity_poly.pdbx_seq_one_letter_code
_entity_poly.pdbx_strand_id
1 'polypeptide(L)'
;MPKYAEFQTFREQNLITEADGDMLHREARALALRRIEESARTEEDFREVIKWWDKLDANRERRERDHEKGRSVVPLEWGTDEPYLSDRPSYDTVLRRLMLAGDFIDLIFDCPETLHELVTDADLSRILKDLKPHLKNMLYYLFLHDYSAAEYAENIGQSDRNIRGIRETALKKIRKLYGGILAYRQENSLPMTIDEKYFLNNGVRKKKDSRQLDR
;
A
#
# COMPACT_ATOMS: atom_id res chain seq x y z
N MET A 1 13.93 6.28 -33.37
CA MET A 1 14.20 7.38 -34.33
C MET A 1 14.71 8.58 -33.53
N PRO A 2 15.80 9.25 -33.96
CA PRO A 2 16.26 10.46 -33.31
C PRO A 2 15.19 11.55 -33.38
N LYS A 3 15.09 12.36 -32.31
CA LYS A 3 14.16 13.49 -32.24
C LYS A 3 14.49 14.45 -33.40
N TYR A 4 13.48 14.84 -34.18
CA TYR A 4 13.61 15.76 -35.32
C TYR A 4 14.41 15.24 -36.54
N ALA A 5 14.51 13.92 -36.73
CA ALA A 5 15.16 13.33 -37.91
C ALA A 5 14.58 13.84 -39.26
N GLU A 6 13.30 14.23 -39.27
CA GLU A 6 12.60 14.79 -40.44
C GLU A 6 13.08 16.18 -40.87
N PHE A 7 13.79 16.93 -40.02
CA PHE A 7 14.34 18.23 -40.43
C PHE A 7 15.53 18.10 -41.38
N GLN A 8 16.24 16.98 -41.31
CA GLN A 8 17.32 16.69 -42.24
C GLN A 8 16.76 16.48 -43.65
N THR A 9 15.68 15.70 -43.78
CA THR A 9 14.99 15.48 -45.05
C THR A 9 14.35 16.77 -45.58
N PHE A 10 13.79 17.62 -44.70
CA PHE A 10 13.23 18.91 -45.13
C PHE A 10 14.30 19.89 -45.64
N ARG A 11 15.51 19.85 -45.10
CA ARG A 11 16.63 20.67 -45.60
C ARG A 11 17.14 20.15 -46.95
N GLU A 12 17.26 18.85 -47.11
CA GLU A 12 17.67 18.22 -48.38
C GLU A 12 16.68 18.50 -49.52
N GLN A 13 15.38 18.60 -49.20
CA GLN A 13 14.32 18.95 -50.14
C GLN A 13 14.12 20.47 -50.32
N ASN A 14 14.98 21.32 -49.74
CA ASN A 14 14.85 22.80 -49.74
C ASN A 14 13.52 23.33 -49.17
N LEU A 15 12.85 22.56 -48.32
CA LEU A 15 11.58 22.95 -47.68
C LEU A 15 11.79 23.84 -46.44
N ILE A 16 13.00 23.82 -45.87
CA ILE A 16 13.43 24.71 -44.80
C ILE A 16 14.79 25.28 -45.20
N THR A 17 14.90 26.60 -45.26
CA THR A 17 16.11 27.31 -45.68
C THR A 17 16.81 28.00 -44.51
N GLU A 18 18.01 28.56 -44.74
CA GLU A 18 18.73 29.30 -43.69
C GLU A 18 17.99 30.56 -43.22
N ALA A 19 17.18 31.17 -44.09
CA ALA A 19 16.32 32.30 -43.75
C ALA A 19 15.18 31.93 -42.78
N ASP A 20 14.86 30.64 -42.68
CA ASP A 20 13.86 30.08 -41.78
C ASP A 20 14.45 29.73 -40.39
N GLY A 21 15.74 30.06 -40.16
CA GLY A 21 16.54 29.63 -39.01
C GLY A 21 16.06 30.10 -37.63
N ASP A 22 15.32 31.22 -37.57
CA ASP A 22 14.81 31.79 -36.32
C ASP A 22 13.50 31.14 -35.83
N MET A 23 12.87 30.25 -36.62
CA MET A 23 11.60 29.61 -36.24
C MET A 23 11.78 28.50 -35.21
N LEU A 24 10.79 28.38 -34.31
CA LEU A 24 10.68 27.21 -33.45
C LEU A 24 10.50 25.96 -34.32
N HIS A 25 11.05 24.82 -33.90
CA HIS A 25 10.93 23.56 -34.66
C HIS A 25 9.49 23.22 -35.05
N ARG A 26 8.50 23.50 -34.19
CA ARG A 26 7.07 23.27 -34.52
C ARG A 26 6.59 24.11 -35.71
N GLU A 27 7.05 25.35 -35.81
CA GLU A 27 6.66 26.32 -36.84
C GLU A 27 7.36 25.99 -38.15
N ALA A 28 8.66 25.71 -38.09
CA ALA A 28 9.42 25.25 -39.25
C ALA A 28 8.85 23.93 -39.84
N ARG A 29 8.39 23.01 -38.98
CA ARG A 29 7.71 21.78 -39.43
C ARG A 29 6.36 22.07 -40.10
N ALA A 30 5.54 22.95 -39.53
CA ALA A 30 4.26 23.33 -40.11
C ALA A 30 4.45 24.03 -41.47
N LEU A 31 5.48 24.87 -41.59
CA LEU A 31 5.83 25.54 -42.83
C LEU A 31 6.31 24.56 -43.90
N ALA A 32 7.18 23.62 -43.55
CA ALA A 32 7.65 22.58 -44.48
C ALA A 32 6.49 21.74 -45.03
N LEU A 33 5.54 21.34 -44.17
CA LEU A 33 4.35 20.59 -44.58
C LEU A 33 3.45 21.41 -45.51
N ARG A 34 3.23 22.70 -45.21
CA ARG A 34 2.52 23.61 -46.13
C ARG A 34 3.20 23.73 -47.48
N ARG A 35 4.54 23.85 -47.51
CA ARG A 35 5.29 23.92 -48.77
C ARG A 35 5.15 22.63 -49.59
N ILE A 36 5.17 21.45 -48.95
CA ILE A 36 4.94 20.16 -49.61
C ILE A 36 3.52 20.11 -50.23
N GLU A 37 2.50 20.57 -49.50
CA GLU A 37 1.13 20.65 -50.01
C GLU A 37 1.01 21.63 -51.18
N GLU A 38 1.61 22.83 -51.05
CA GLU A 38 1.57 23.88 -52.05
C GLU A 38 2.35 23.51 -53.32
N SER A 39 3.40 22.68 -53.21
CA SER A 39 4.20 22.21 -54.34
C SER A 39 3.65 20.96 -55.03
N ALA A 40 2.68 20.26 -54.44
CA ALA A 40 2.15 19.02 -55.01
C ALA A 40 1.43 19.27 -56.35
N ARG A 41 1.90 18.61 -57.42
CA ARG A 41 1.33 18.75 -58.77
C ARG A 41 1.04 17.41 -59.45
N THR A 42 1.63 16.32 -58.96
CA THR A 42 1.49 14.97 -59.50
C THR A 42 0.82 14.03 -58.50
N GLU A 43 0.31 12.89 -58.97
CA GLU A 43 -0.26 11.84 -58.08
C GLU A 43 0.76 11.33 -57.06
N GLU A 44 2.04 11.31 -57.42
CA GLU A 44 3.14 10.88 -56.55
C GLU A 44 3.35 11.88 -55.41
N ASP A 45 3.31 13.18 -55.70
CA ASP A 45 3.41 14.24 -54.69
C ASP A 45 2.24 14.17 -53.70
N PHE A 46 1.01 13.95 -54.19
CA PHE A 46 -0.16 13.81 -53.32
C PHE A 46 -0.07 12.58 -52.41
N ARG A 47 0.53 11.47 -52.87
CA ARG A 47 0.79 10.32 -52.01
C ARG A 47 1.79 10.64 -50.90
N GLU A 48 2.78 11.48 -51.17
CA GLU A 48 3.74 11.93 -50.15
C GLU A 48 3.06 12.85 -49.12
N VAL A 49 2.21 13.77 -49.56
CA VAL A 49 1.38 14.62 -48.68
C VAL A 49 0.54 13.76 -47.74
N ILE A 50 -0.21 12.79 -48.28
CA ILE A 50 -1.08 11.90 -47.49
C ILE A 50 -0.27 11.13 -46.43
N LYS A 51 0.91 10.61 -46.79
CA LYS A 51 1.79 9.89 -45.86
C LYS A 51 2.24 10.76 -44.68
N TRP A 52 2.47 12.05 -44.91
CA TRP A 52 2.80 13.00 -43.83
C TRP A 52 1.61 13.28 -42.93
N TRP A 53 0.41 13.44 -43.50
CA TRP A 53 -0.83 13.61 -42.75
C TRP A 53 -1.17 12.39 -41.89
N ASP A 54 -1.10 11.18 -42.44
CA ASP A 54 -1.32 9.93 -41.70
C ASP A 54 -0.36 9.81 -40.50
N LYS A 55 0.90 10.21 -40.68
CA LYS A 55 1.90 10.21 -39.61
C LYS A 55 1.60 11.25 -38.53
N LEU A 56 1.03 12.41 -38.89
CA LEU A 56 0.60 13.42 -37.91
C LEU A 56 -0.64 12.98 -37.16
N ASP A 57 -1.58 12.36 -37.85
CA ASP A 57 -2.83 11.86 -37.28
C ASP A 57 -2.57 10.69 -36.32
N ALA A 58 -1.75 9.71 -36.71
CA ALA A 58 -1.32 8.64 -35.80
C ALA A 58 -0.61 9.17 -34.53
N ASN A 59 0.15 10.28 -34.66
CA ASN A 59 0.77 10.96 -33.52
C ASN A 59 -0.22 11.76 -32.67
N ARG A 60 -1.32 12.24 -33.26
CA ARG A 60 -2.43 12.86 -32.55
C ARG A 60 -3.21 11.79 -31.78
N GLU A 61 -3.62 10.71 -32.43
CA GLU A 61 -4.33 9.59 -31.80
C GLU A 61 -3.52 8.94 -30.67
N ARG A 62 -2.19 8.81 -30.83
CA ARG A 62 -1.32 8.33 -29.74
C ARG A 62 -1.35 9.28 -28.55
N ARG A 63 -1.24 10.60 -28.77
CA ARG A 63 -1.31 11.60 -27.70
C ARG A 63 -2.68 11.60 -27.02
N GLU A 64 -3.75 11.46 -27.80
CA GLU A 64 -5.12 11.35 -27.29
C GLU A 64 -5.30 10.07 -26.47
N ARG A 65 -4.84 8.90 -26.93
CA ARG A 65 -4.85 7.66 -26.15
C ARG A 65 -4.01 7.72 -24.88
N ASP A 66 -2.84 8.37 -24.93
CA ASP A 66 -2.00 8.58 -23.75
C ASP A 66 -2.70 9.52 -22.74
N HIS A 67 -3.51 10.47 -23.21
CA HIS A 67 -4.32 11.35 -22.36
C HIS A 67 -5.62 10.69 -21.87
N GLU A 68 -6.21 9.77 -22.64
CA GLU A 68 -7.38 8.97 -22.26
C GLU A 68 -7.03 7.92 -21.21
N LYS A 69 -5.88 7.24 -21.35
CA LYS A 69 -5.33 6.37 -20.29
C LYS A 69 -5.08 7.13 -18.98
N GLY A 70 -5.00 8.46 -19.02
CA GLY A 70 -4.79 9.34 -17.87
C GLY A 70 -6.07 9.92 -17.24
N ARG A 71 -7.26 9.72 -17.83
CA ARG A 71 -8.52 10.29 -17.31
C ARG A 71 -9.38 9.19 -16.68
N SER A 72 -9.13 8.92 -15.40
CA SER A 72 -10.15 8.35 -14.53
C SER A 72 -11.37 9.29 -14.49
N VAL A 73 -12.58 8.73 -14.49
CA VAL A 73 -13.84 9.48 -14.31
C VAL A 73 -13.90 10.15 -12.93
N VAL A 74 -13.09 9.67 -11.98
CA VAL A 74 -13.00 10.16 -10.60
C VAL A 74 -11.61 10.79 -10.36
N PRO A 75 -11.51 12.12 -10.18
CA PRO A 75 -10.24 12.86 -10.07
C PRO A 75 -9.26 12.50 -8.94
N LEU A 76 -9.50 11.46 -8.12
CA LEU A 76 -8.71 11.13 -6.93
C LEU A 76 -8.07 9.73 -6.92
N GLU A 77 -8.36 8.89 -7.91
CA GLU A 77 -7.93 7.47 -7.92
C GLU A 77 -6.75 7.21 -8.88
N TRP A 78 -5.80 8.15 -8.97
CA TRP A 78 -4.57 7.91 -9.71
C TRP A 78 -3.62 7.05 -8.88
N GLY A 79 -3.55 5.75 -9.18
CA GLY A 79 -2.56 4.85 -8.55
C GLY A 79 -2.89 4.45 -7.12
N THR A 80 -4.17 4.35 -6.76
CA THR A 80 -4.55 3.57 -5.57
C THR A 80 -4.27 2.11 -5.89
N ASP A 81 -3.05 1.67 -5.58
CA ASP A 81 -2.80 0.25 -5.33
C ASP A 81 -3.91 -0.20 -4.37
N GLU A 82 -4.70 -1.19 -4.78
CA GLU A 82 -5.49 -1.96 -3.82
C GLU A 82 -4.53 -2.26 -2.67
N PRO A 83 -4.79 -1.80 -1.43
CA PRO A 83 -3.79 -1.89 -0.38
C PRO A 83 -3.48 -3.37 -0.16
N TYR A 84 -2.38 -3.81 -0.76
CA TYR A 84 -1.92 -5.18 -0.71
C TYR A 84 -1.59 -5.47 0.75
N LEU A 85 -2.48 -6.19 1.42
CA LEU A 85 -2.21 -6.71 2.74
C LEU A 85 -1.30 -7.92 2.55
N SER A 86 -0.11 -7.85 3.12
CA SER A 86 0.70 -9.04 3.31
C SER A 86 -0.12 -10.12 4.04
N ASP A 87 0.30 -11.39 3.96
CA ASP A 87 -0.36 -12.48 4.70
C ASP A 87 -0.45 -12.23 6.22
N ARG A 88 0.34 -11.29 6.75
CA ARG A 88 0.32 -10.81 8.13
C ARG A 88 0.52 -9.29 8.15
N PRO A 89 -0.55 -8.51 7.95
CA PRO A 89 -0.44 -7.06 7.99
C PRO A 89 -0.18 -6.59 9.43
N SER A 90 0.56 -5.50 9.58
CA SER A 90 0.68 -4.85 10.89
C SER A 90 -0.66 -4.24 11.29
N TYR A 91 -0.91 -4.10 12.59
CA TYR A 91 -2.13 -3.46 13.08
C TYR A 91 -2.34 -2.08 12.47
N ASP A 92 -1.29 -1.26 12.40
CA ASP A 92 -1.35 0.09 11.80
C ASP A 92 -1.83 0.06 10.35
N THR A 93 -1.50 -0.99 9.60
CA THR A 93 -1.96 -1.18 8.22
C THR A 93 -3.45 -1.52 8.18
N VAL A 94 -3.90 -2.39 9.10
CA VAL A 94 -5.32 -2.73 9.26
C VAL A 94 -6.13 -1.51 9.67
N LEU A 95 -5.65 -0.75 10.66
CA LEU A 95 -6.31 0.44 11.17
C LEU A 95 -6.45 1.52 10.09
N ARG A 96 -5.40 1.77 9.30
CA ARG A 96 -5.45 2.68 8.15
C ARG A 96 -6.50 2.23 7.13
N ARG A 97 -6.62 0.93 6.88
CA ARG A 97 -7.63 0.39 5.97
C ARG A 97 -9.05 0.58 6.50
N LEU A 98 -9.28 0.32 7.78
CA LEU A 98 -10.58 0.56 8.42
C LEU A 98 -10.98 2.03 8.32
N MET A 99 -10.04 2.93 8.60
CA MET A 99 -10.25 4.38 8.45
C MET A 99 -10.65 4.78 7.02
N LEU A 100 -10.00 4.22 5.99
CA LEU A 100 -10.37 4.47 4.59
C LEU A 100 -11.72 3.86 4.21
N ALA A 101 -12.09 2.74 4.82
CA ALA A 101 -13.39 2.10 4.62
C ALA A 101 -14.53 2.81 5.37
N GLY A 102 -14.22 3.78 6.24
CA GLY A 102 -15.20 4.46 7.09
C GLY A 102 -15.63 3.65 8.31
N ASP A 103 -14.88 2.61 8.68
CA ASP A 103 -15.07 1.88 9.92
C ASP A 103 -14.12 2.45 10.99
N PHE A 104 -14.71 3.06 12.01
CA PHE A 104 -13.98 3.81 13.02
C PHE A 104 -14.02 3.16 14.39
N ILE A 105 -14.67 2.00 14.56
CA ILE A 105 -14.87 1.41 15.89
C ILE A 105 -13.53 1.14 16.56
N ASP A 106 -12.62 0.45 15.87
CA ASP A 106 -11.30 0.14 16.42
C ASP A 106 -10.45 1.40 16.60
N LEU A 107 -10.63 2.42 15.75
CA LEU A 107 -9.93 3.70 15.86
C LEU A 107 -10.35 4.49 17.10
N ILE A 108 -11.63 4.44 17.47
CA ILE A 108 -12.14 5.10 18.69
C ILE A 108 -11.51 4.51 19.94
N PHE A 109 -11.22 3.20 19.93
CA PHE A 109 -10.65 2.48 21.05
C PHE A 109 -9.14 2.26 20.94
N ASP A 110 -8.47 2.88 19.98
CA ASP A 110 -7.02 2.80 19.76
C ASP A 110 -6.25 3.61 20.79
N CYS A 111 -6.35 3.19 22.06
CA CYS A 111 -5.52 3.69 23.14
C CYS A 111 -5.30 2.62 24.23
N PRO A 112 -4.24 2.77 25.05
CA PRO A 112 -3.92 1.78 26.08
C PRO A 112 -5.06 1.52 27.08
N GLU A 113 -5.80 2.55 27.47
CA GLU A 113 -6.86 2.45 28.48
C GLU A 113 -8.00 1.53 28.03
N THR A 114 -8.33 1.59 26.74
CA THR A 114 -9.40 0.83 26.09
C THR A 114 -8.92 -0.40 25.33
N LEU A 115 -7.69 -0.85 25.56
CA LEU A 115 -7.12 -2.06 24.92
C LEU A 115 -8.05 -3.29 24.96
N HIS A 116 -8.86 -3.42 26.01
CA HIS A 116 -9.82 -4.51 26.18
C HIS A 116 -11.00 -4.50 25.19
N GLU A 117 -11.30 -3.35 24.59
CA GLU A 117 -12.34 -3.19 23.56
C GLU A 117 -11.86 -3.69 22.19
N LEU A 118 -10.53 -3.79 21.99
CA LEU A 118 -9.90 -4.26 20.74
C LEU A 118 -9.80 -5.80 20.66
N VAL A 119 -10.45 -6.52 21.59
CA VAL A 119 -10.41 -7.98 21.67
C VAL A 119 -11.81 -8.55 21.59
N THR A 120 -11.99 -9.51 20.68
CA THR A 120 -13.28 -10.16 20.43
C THR A 120 -13.67 -11.19 21.50
N ASP A 121 -12.69 -11.82 22.15
CA ASP A 121 -12.93 -12.77 23.24
C ASP A 121 -13.32 -12.02 24.52
N ALA A 122 -14.54 -12.28 25.00
CA ALA A 122 -15.12 -11.59 26.15
C ALA A 122 -14.37 -11.86 27.48
N ASP A 123 -13.76 -13.04 27.64
CA ASP A 123 -13.01 -13.37 28.85
C ASP A 123 -11.65 -12.69 28.85
N LEU A 124 -10.96 -12.67 27.70
CA LEU A 124 -9.74 -11.90 27.53
C LEU A 124 -10.00 -10.40 27.67
N SER A 125 -11.10 -9.89 27.12
CA SER A 125 -11.50 -8.49 27.29
C SER A 125 -11.62 -8.15 28.78
N ARG A 126 -12.32 -8.96 29.58
CA ARG A 126 -12.42 -8.77 31.04
C ARG A 126 -11.05 -8.82 31.73
N ILE A 127 -10.21 -9.81 31.39
CA ILE A 127 -8.86 -9.93 31.97
C ILE A 127 -8.02 -8.69 31.65
N LEU A 128 -8.05 -8.21 30.41
CA LEU A 128 -7.32 -7.02 29.98
C LEU A 128 -7.86 -5.76 30.65
N LYS A 129 -9.18 -5.64 30.82
CA LYS A 129 -9.82 -4.50 31.49
C LYS A 129 -9.30 -4.30 32.91
N ASP A 130 -9.07 -5.39 33.64
CA ASP A 130 -8.60 -5.39 35.03
C ASP A 130 -7.07 -5.28 35.19
N LEU A 131 -6.32 -5.20 34.09
CA LEU A 131 -4.88 -4.98 34.16
C LEU A 131 -4.53 -3.58 34.69
N LYS A 132 -3.39 -3.51 35.38
CA LYS A 132 -2.82 -2.23 35.80
C LYS A 132 -2.50 -1.36 34.58
N PRO A 133 -2.66 -0.03 34.66
CA PRO A 133 -2.44 0.87 33.52
C PRO A 133 -1.10 0.67 32.81
N HIS A 134 0.01 0.59 33.56
CA HIS A 134 1.34 0.38 32.96
C HIS A 134 1.47 -0.95 32.17
N LEU A 135 0.71 -1.99 32.53
CA LEU A 135 0.70 -3.24 31.79
C LEU A 135 -0.12 -3.11 30.50
N LYS A 136 -1.23 -2.36 30.54
CA LYS A 136 -2.01 -2.04 29.35
C LYS A 136 -1.18 -1.25 28.35
N ASN A 137 -0.48 -0.20 28.79
CA ASN A 137 0.44 0.59 27.96
C ASN A 137 1.51 -0.30 27.31
N MET A 138 2.16 -1.16 28.12
CA MET A 138 3.17 -2.07 27.60
C MET A 138 2.59 -3.04 26.56
N LEU A 139 1.42 -3.62 26.80
CA LEU A 139 0.79 -4.54 25.85
C LEU A 139 0.38 -3.84 24.55
N TYR A 140 -0.20 -2.64 24.67
CA TYR A 140 -0.59 -1.81 23.54
C TYR A 140 0.58 -1.57 22.58
N TYR A 141 1.70 -1.03 23.07
CA TYR A 141 2.83 -0.76 22.18
C TYR A 141 3.52 -2.03 21.67
N LEU A 142 3.77 -3.02 22.54
CA LEU A 142 4.55 -4.21 22.16
C LEU A 142 3.79 -5.20 21.27
N PHE A 143 2.47 -5.34 21.43
CA PHE A 143 1.67 -6.36 20.73
C PHE A 143 0.74 -5.78 19.68
N LEU A 144 0.27 -4.55 19.85
CA LEU A 144 -0.63 -3.92 18.89
C LEU A 144 0.19 -3.16 17.84
N HIS A 145 1.07 -2.26 18.27
CA HIS A 145 1.88 -1.43 17.35
C HIS A 145 3.26 -2.00 17.01
N ASP A 146 3.51 -3.27 17.32
CA ASP A 146 4.75 -3.98 16.99
C ASP A 146 6.05 -3.30 17.48
N TYR A 147 6.00 -2.52 18.57
CA TYR A 147 7.21 -1.92 19.16
C TYR A 147 8.14 -3.03 19.66
N SER A 148 9.43 -2.82 19.45
CA SER A 148 10.45 -3.62 20.13
C SER A 148 10.47 -3.32 21.63
N ALA A 149 10.97 -4.27 22.42
CA ALA A 149 11.16 -4.06 23.85
C ALA A 149 12.17 -2.95 24.15
N ALA A 150 13.12 -2.68 23.26
CA ALA A 150 14.07 -1.58 23.38
C ALA A 150 13.40 -0.22 23.14
N GLU A 151 12.63 -0.07 22.06
CA GLU A 151 11.90 1.17 21.74
C GLU A 151 10.92 1.54 22.85
N TYR A 152 10.13 0.57 23.33
CA TYR A 152 9.22 0.83 24.44
C TYR A 152 9.96 1.18 25.73
N ALA A 153 11.08 0.51 26.02
CA ALA A 153 11.90 0.76 27.21
C ALA A 153 12.49 2.18 27.22
N GLU A 154 12.97 2.66 26.07
CA GLU A 154 13.48 4.01 25.89
C GLU A 154 12.40 5.06 26.18
N ASN A 155 11.18 4.88 25.63
CA ASN A 155 10.06 5.79 25.82
C ASN A 155 9.65 5.98 27.29
N ILE A 156 9.82 4.94 28.13
CA ILE A 156 9.43 4.97 29.55
C ILE A 156 10.62 5.10 30.51
N GLY A 157 11.84 5.27 29.99
CA GLY A 157 13.06 5.41 30.79
C GLY A 157 13.44 4.17 31.61
N GLN A 158 13.20 2.97 31.08
CA GLN A 158 13.54 1.69 31.72
C GLN A 158 14.51 0.88 30.87
N SER A 159 15.04 -0.23 31.40
CA SER A 159 15.89 -1.13 30.62
C SER A 159 15.08 -2.16 29.82
N ASP A 160 15.54 -2.50 28.63
CA ASP A 160 14.97 -3.58 27.80
C ASP A 160 14.80 -4.89 28.60
N ARG A 161 15.82 -5.25 29.41
CA ARG A 161 15.76 -6.44 30.27
C ARG A 161 14.57 -6.38 31.24
N ASN A 162 14.33 -5.22 31.84
CA ASN A 162 13.20 -5.03 32.74
C ASN A 162 11.88 -5.21 32.00
N ILE A 163 11.73 -4.58 30.83
CA ILE A 163 10.51 -4.68 30.01
C ILE A 163 10.22 -6.13 29.62
N ARG A 164 11.24 -6.89 29.19
CA ARG A 164 11.07 -8.32 28.90
C ARG A 164 10.62 -9.12 30.13
N GLY A 165 11.14 -8.79 31.32
CA GLY A 165 10.73 -9.42 32.58
C GLY A 165 9.29 -9.10 32.98
N ILE A 166 8.89 -7.83 32.89
CA ILE A 166 7.51 -7.39 33.15
C ILE A 166 6.56 -8.04 32.15
N ARG A 167 6.93 -8.05 30.86
CA ARG A 167 6.17 -8.70 29.79
C ARG A 167 5.89 -10.17 30.09
N GLU A 168 6.93 -10.95 30.40
CA GLU A 168 6.75 -12.38 30.68
C GLU A 168 5.86 -12.60 31.91
N THR A 169 6.04 -11.78 32.95
CA THR A 169 5.22 -11.85 34.17
C THR A 169 3.75 -11.54 33.89
N ALA A 170 3.48 -10.50 33.10
CA ALA A 170 2.13 -10.12 32.69
C ALA A 170 1.45 -11.22 31.87
N LEU A 171 2.14 -11.75 30.85
CA LEU A 171 1.61 -12.84 30.02
C LEU A 171 1.34 -14.09 30.84
N LYS A 172 2.24 -14.46 31.77
CA LYS A 172 2.03 -15.60 32.68
C LYS A 172 0.76 -15.41 33.52
N LYS A 173 0.52 -14.19 34.01
CA LYS A 173 -0.70 -13.86 34.78
C LYS A 173 -1.95 -13.98 33.92
N ILE A 174 -1.95 -13.39 32.72
CA ILE A 174 -3.09 -13.46 31.77
C ILE A 174 -3.40 -14.91 31.42
N ARG A 175 -2.38 -15.70 31.04
CA ARG A 175 -2.52 -17.12 30.70
C ARG A 175 -3.10 -17.94 31.86
N LYS A 176 -2.67 -17.65 33.10
CA LYS A 176 -3.20 -18.33 34.29
C LYS A 176 -4.68 -18.02 34.51
N LEU A 177 -5.08 -16.75 34.40
CA LEU A 177 -6.48 -16.34 34.55
C LEU A 177 -7.36 -16.96 33.47
N TYR A 178 -6.95 -16.85 32.21
CA TYR A 178 -7.69 -17.41 31.09
C TYR A 178 -7.79 -18.93 31.17
N GLY A 179 -6.68 -19.61 31.50
CA GLY A 179 -6.67 -21.06 31.71
C GLY A 179 -7.62 -21.52 32.82
N GLY A 180 -7.76 -20.74 33.90
CA GLY A 180 -8.74 -21.03 34.95
C GLY A 180 -10.19 -20.93 34.47
N ILE A 181 -10.50 -19.95 33.62
CA ILE A 181 -11.84 -19.80 33.02
C ILE A 181 -12.15 -20.99 32.09
N LEU A 182 -11.18 -21.39 31.26
CA LEU A 182 -11.36 -22.53 30.36
C LEU A 182 -11.47 -23.86 31.12
N ALA A 183 -10.73 -24.04 32.21
CA ALA A 183 -10.87 -25.21 33.09
C ALA A 183 -12.28 -25.29 33.68
N TYR A 184 -12.81 -24.16 34.19
CA TYR A 184 -14.18 -24.09 34.66
C TYR A 184 -15.19 -24.44 33.56
N ARG A 185 -15.00 -23.92 32.33
CA ARG A 185 -15.85 -24.28 31.19
C ARG A 185 -15.80 -25.78 30.89
N GLN A 186 -14.62 -26.40 30.94
CA GLN A 186 -14.44 -27.83 30.72
C GLN A 186 -15.19 -28.67 31.78
N GLU A 187 -15.04 -28.32 33.06
CA GLU A 187 -15.72 -29.01 34.17
C GLU A 187 -17.24 -28.92 34.09
N ASN A 188 -17.76 -27.80 33.58
CA ASN A 188 -19.21 -27.53 33.47
C ASN A 188 -19.78 -27.86 32.09
N SER A 189 -19.02 -28.55 31.22
CA SER A 189 -19.44 -28.90 29.86
C SER A 189 -19.92 -27.70 29.03
N LEU A 190 -19.34 -26.53 29.25
CA LEU A 190 -19.63 -25.31 28.49
C LEU A 190 -18.90 -25.35 27.14
N PRO A 191 -19.45 -24.69 26.10
CA PRO A 191 -18.83 -24.66 24.79
C PRO A 191 -17.45 -23.99 24.84
N MET A 192 -16.52 -24.56 24.07
CA MET A 192 -15.18 -24.02 23.86
C MET A 192 -14.78 -24.19 22.40
N THR A 193 -14.04 -23.21 21.88
CA THR A 193 -13.44 -23.26 20.54
C THR A 193 -12.33 -24.32 20.47
N ILE A 194 -11.93 -24.68 19.25
CA ILE A 194 -10.84 -25.64 19.04
C ILE A 194 -9.51 -25.10 19.61
N ASP A 195 -9.28 -23.78 19.46
CA ASP A 195 -8.07 -23.14 19.95
C ASP A 195 -8.05 -23.01 21.48
N GLU A 196 -9.20 -22.74 22.12
CA GLU A 196 -9.33 -22.76 23.58
C GLU A 196 -9.03 -24.15 24.15
N LYS A 197 -9.62 -25.21 23.57
CA LYS A 197 -9.34 -26.60 23.96
C LYS A 197 -7.86 -26.94 23.78
N TYR A 198 -7.27 -26.50 22.68
CA TYR A 198 -5.84 -26.71 22.43
C TYR A 198 -4.98 -26.00 23.48
N PHE A 199 -5.27 -24.74 23.77
CA PHE A 199 -4.53 -23.94 24.74
C PHE A 199 -4.61 -24.55 26.15
N LEU A 200 -5.79 -25.03 26.56
CA LEU A 200 -5.97 -25.68 27.85
C LEU A 200 -5.12 -26.95 27.98
N ASN A 201 -5.06 -27.77 26.93
CA ASN A 201 -4.35 -29.06 26.93
C ASN A 201 -2.84 -28.93 26.70
N ASN A 202 -2.39 -27.98 25.88
CA ASN A 202 -1.02 -27.90 25.38
C ASN A 202 -0.30 -26.58 25.72
N GLY A 203 -1.01 -25.60 26.27
CA GLY A 203 -0.51 -24.24 26.47
C GLY A 203 -0.38 -23.45 25.16
N VAL A 204 0.56 -22.49 25.16
CA VAL A 204 0.78 -21.60 24.01
C VAL A 204 1.39 -22.37 22.84
N ARG A 205 0.80 -22.23 21.64
CA ARG A 205 1.38 -22.78 20.39
C ARG A 205 2.79 -22.23 20.22
N LYS A 206 3.79 -23.12 20.21
CA LYS A 206 5.15 -22.75 19.80
C LYS A 206 5.14 -22.50 18.29
N LYS A 207 5.77 -21.41 17.85
CA LYS A 207 6.01 -21.17 16.41
C LYS A 207 6.67 -22.44 15.86
N LYS A 208 6.11 -23.05 14.82
CA LYS A 208 6.82 -24.10 14.08
C LYS A 208 8.12 -23.45 13.59
N ASP A 209 9.26 -24.05 13.88
CA ASP A 209 10.52 -23.62 13.29
C ASP A 209 10.35 -23.66 11.77
N SER A 210 10.47 -22.52 11.11
CA SER A 210 10.41 -22.39 9.65
C SER A 210 11.57 -23.11 8.93
N ARG A 211 12.38 -23.90 9.64
CA ARG A 211 13.51 -24.67 9.12
C ARG A 211 13.14 -26.04 8.53
N GLN A 212 11.87 -26.39 8.45
CA GLN A 212 11.42 -27.70 7.95
C GLN A 212 10.58 -27.64 6.67
N LEU A 213 10.57 -26.52 5.94
CA LEU A 213 9.85 -26.40 4.66
C LEU A 213 10.76 -26.52 3.42
N ASP A 214 12.07 -26.70 3.58
CA ASP A 214 13.04 -26.87 2.49
C ASP A 214 13.74 -28.24 2.51
N ARG A 215 12.99 -29.34 2.66
CA ARG A 215 13.50 -30.70 2.41
C ARG A 215 12.53 -31.50 1.57
#